data_AF-A0A0B7BRD0-F1
#
_entry.id   AF-A0A0B7BRD0-F1
#
_cell.length_a   1.000
_cell.length_b   1.000
_cell.length_c   1.000
_cell.angle_alpha   90.00
_cell.angle_beta   90.00
_cell.angle_gamma   90.00
#
_symmetry.space_group_name_H-M   'P 1'
#
loop_
_entity.id
_entity.type
_entity.pdbx_description
1 polymer ?
#
loop_
_entity_poly.entity_id
_entity_poly.type
_entity_poly.pdbx_seq_one_letter_code
_entity_poly.pdbx_strand_id
1 'polypeptide(L)'
;YMSFALLSPALALQTGFQMQLWMSIGIVGFIGTVYSAMGGIKSVIWTDAFQGFVMLGSGLLIIIIGTSVVGGGSAVWEIIKNGDRLSFFDFFNPDPRSRNTLWSSIIGGSFIWIAGLCNQSALQRISAMRSMENARGAFLINSGLILLLCFVINGFGLVVYAYFAYIRCDPSKAGLIFNANQISPYFVMSALKYYPGIGGVYVA
;
A
#
# COMPACT_ATOMS: atom_id res chain seq x y z
N TYR A 1 -8.08 14.31 -6.06
CA TYR A 1 -6.96 13.69 -5.33
C TYR A 1 -7.21 13.69 -3.82
N MET A 2 -7.34 14.87 -3.18
CA MET A 2 -7.56 14.96 -1.73
C MET A 2 -8.77 14.17 -1.20
N SER A 3 -9.89 14.16 -1.93
CA SER A 3 -11.08 13.38 -1.54
C SER A 3 -10.84 11.86 -1.56
N PHE A 4 -10.02 11.36 -2.48
CA PHE A 4 -9.63 9.94 -2.51
C PHE A 4 -8.64 9.60 -1.40
N ALA A 5 -7.71 10.52 -1.11
CA ALA A 5 -6.75 10.35 -0.01
C ALA A 5 -7.44 10.27 1.35
N LEU A 6 -8.56 10.99 1.53
CA LEU A 6 -9.37 10.94 2.75
C LEU A 6 -10.24 9.67 2.85
N LEU A 7 -10.62 9.08 1.71
CA LEU A 7 -11.50 7.92 1.67
C LEU A 7 -10.84 6.66 2.22
N SER A 8 -9.57 6.43 1.92
CA SER A 8 -8.81 5.26 2.39
C SER A 8 -8.78 5.11 3.92
N PRO A 9 -8.33 6.11 4.71
CA PRO A 9 -8.38 6.02 6.17
C PRO A 9 -9.81 6.01 6.72
N ALA A 10 -10.77 6.69 6.07
CA ALA A 10 -12.16 6.65 6.50
C ALA A 10 -12.80 5.26 6.33
N LEU A 11 -12.45 4.54 5.26
CA LEU A 11 -12.86 3.15 5.02
C LEU A 11 -12.22 2.19 6.04
N ALA A 12 -10.95 2.43 6.39
CA ALA A 12 -10.27 1.64 7.42
C ALA A 12 -10.94 1.80 8.79
N LEU A 13 -11.28 3.04 9.18
CA LEU A 13 -12.06 3.34 10.39
C LEU A 13 -13.46 2.73 10.36
N GLN A 14 -14.17 2.83 9.24
CA GLN A 14 -15.48 2.19 9.05
C GLN A 14 -15.38 0.68 9.27
N THR A 15 -14.35 0.03 8.72
CA THR A 15 -14.22 -1.42 8.79
C THR A 15 -13.77 -1.90 10.17
N GLY A 16 -12.83 -1.18 10.80
CA GLY A 16 -12.26 -1.52 12.10
C GLY A 16 -13.19 -1.22 13.28
N PHE A 17 -13.87 -0.07 13.26
CA PHE A 17 -14.75 0.38 14.36
C PHE A 17 -16.26 0.24 14.04
N GLN A 18 -16.61 -0.31 12.87
CA GLN A 18 -18.01 -0.48 12.43
C GLN A 18 -18.82 0.84 12.42
N MET A 19 -18.14 1.96 12.15
CA MET A 19 -18.74 3.30 12.14
C MET A 19 -19.36 3.65 10.77
N GLN A 20 -20.34 4.55 10.74
CA GLN A 20 -20.88 5.07 9.48
C GLN A 20 -19.81 5.87 8.71
N LEU A 21 -19.69 5.63 7.40
CA LEU A 21 -18.66 6.23 6.55
C LEU A 21 -18.59 7.76 6.66
N TRP A 22 -19.73 8.45 6.72
CA TRP A 22 -19.80 9.90 6.84
C TRP A 22 -19.17 10.42 8.14
N MET A 23 -19.34 9.69 9.25
CA MET A 23 -18.72 10.03 10.53
C MET A 23 -17.21 9.80 10.48
N SER A 24 -16.76 8.70 9.87
CA SER A 24 -15.32 8.42 9.68
C SER A 24 -14.65 9.50 8.84
N ILE A 25 -15.28 9.92 7.74
CA ILE A 25 -14.83 11.03 6.89
C ILE A 25 -14.70 12.32 7.71
N GLY A 26 -15.73 12.65 8.51
CA GLY A 26 -15.75 13.84 9.35
C GLY A 26 -14.62 13.86 10.39
N ILE A 27 -14.40 12.73 11.08
CA ILE A 27 -13.35 12.59 12.11
C ILE A 27 -11.96 12.73 11.49
N VAL A 28 -11.66 11.98 10.42
CA VAL A 28 -10.36 12.03 9.74
C VAL A 28 -10.10 13.44 9.19
N GLY A 29 -11.10 14.05 8.56
CA GLY A 29 -10.99 15.41 8.03
C GLY A 29 -10.74 16.45 9.10
N PHE A 30 -11.46 16.37 10.23
CA PHE A 30 -11.31 17.30 11.34
C PHE A 30 -9.93 17.20 11.99
N ILE A 31 -9.51 15.99 12.39
CA ILE A 31 -8.18 15.76 12.95
C ILE A 31 -7.11 16.21 11.96
N GLY A 32 -7.29 15.83 10.69
CA GLY A 32 -6.48 16.23 9.54
C GLY A 32 -6.21 17.72 9.46
N THR A 33 -7.30 18.48 9.54
CA THR A 33 -7.28 19.94 9.42
C THR A 33 -6.62 20.57 10.63
N VAL A 34 -6.98 20.13 11.85
CA VAL A 34 -6.45 20.71 13.09
C VAL A 34 -4.93 20.51 13.18
N TYR A 35 -4.41 19.31 12.94
CA TYR A 35 -2.97 19.07 13.04
C TYR A 35 -2.21 19.84 11.96
N SER A 36 -2.76 19.91 10.73
CA SER A 36 -2.12 20.61 9.61
C SER A 36 -2.09 22.12 9.85
N ALA A 37 -3.18 22.68 10.41
CA ALA A 37 -3.30 24.10 10.72
C ALA A 37 -2.35 24.51 11.86
N MET A 38 -2.21 23.69 12.90
CA MET A 38 -1.35 23.99 14.05
C MET A 38 0.15 23.79 13.76
N GLY A 39 0.50 22.74 13.01
CA GLY A 39 1.89 22.32 12.84
C GLY A 39 2.61 22.92 11.62
N GLY A 40 1.85 23.43 10.64
CA GLY A 40 2.40 23.92 9.37
C GLY A 40 3.16 22.84 8.58
N ILE A 41 3.86 23.25 7.51
CA ILE A 41 4.52 22.32 6.58
C ILE A 41 5.60 21.44 7.25
N LYS A 42 6.29 21.96 8.28
CA LYS A 42 7.33 21.21 8.99
C LYS A 42 6.74 20.04 9.77
N SER A 43 5.61 20.25 10.45
CA SER A 43 4.95 19.15 11.16
C SER A 43 4.42 18.11 10.20
N VAL A 44 3.84 18.53 9.08
CA VAL A 44 3.32 17.63 8.04
C VAL A 44 4.44 16.72 7.50
N ILE A 45 5.64 17.27 7.25
CA ILE A 45 6.77 16.46 6.77
C ILE A 45 7.19 15.39 7.79
N TRP A 46 7.20 15.72 9.09
CA TRP A 46 7.55 14.75 10.14
C TRP A 46 6.49 13.67 10.31
N THR A 47 5.21 14.02 10.24
CA THR A 47 4.12 13.03 10.31
C THR A 47 4.14 12.11 9.10
N ASP A 48 4.38 12.64 7.90
CA ASP A 48 4.50 11.82 6.68
C ASP A 48 5.69 10.86 6.76
N ALA A 49 6.83 11.31 7.28
CA ALA A 49 8.01 10.46 7.45
C ALA A 49 7.72 9.31 8.43
N PHE A 50 7.10 9.62 9.58
CA PHE A 50 6.68 8.60 10.54
C PHE A 50 5.69 7.61 9.92
N GLN A 51 4.68 8.09 9.21
CA GLN A 51 3.71 7.24 8.52
C GLN A 51 4.39 6.32 7.49
N GLY A 52 5.37 6.82 6.73
CA GLY A 52 6.14 6.00 5.80
C GLY A 52 6.88 4.83 6.48
N PHE A 53 7.46 5.06 7.66
CA PHE A 53 8.09 4.00 8.45
C PHE A 53 7.07 3.00 8.98
N VAL A 54 5.92 3.46 9.47
CA VAL A 54 4.83 2.59 9.94
C VAL A 54 4.28 1.72 8.80
N MET A 55 4.10 2.28 7.60
CA MET A 55 3.65 1.53 6.42
C MET A 55 4.65 0.45 5.98
N LEU A 56 5.95 0.75 5.98
CA LEU A 56 6.98 -0.24 5.66
C LEU A 56 7.06 -1.33 6.74
N GLY A 57 7.04 -0.92 8.01
CA GLY A 57 7.11 -1.84 9.15
C GLY A 57 5.91 -2.77 9.23
N SER A 58 4.70 -2.25 9.06
CA SER A 58 3.45 -3.03 9.05
C SER A 58 3.43 -4.02 7.88
N GLY A 59 3.79 -3.58 6.68
CA GLY A 59 3.86 -4.45 5.51
C GLY A 59 4.82 -5.62 5.71
N LEU A 60 6.04 -5.36 6.21
CA LEU A 60 7.02 -6.40 6.52
C LEU A 60 6.54 -7.35 7.62
N LEU A 61 5.98 -6.81 8.71
CA LEU A 61 5.46 -7.62 9.81
C LEU A 61 4.37 -8.59 9.34
N ILE A 62 3.44 -8.09 8.53
CA ILE A 62 2.33 -8.89 7.99
C ILE A 62 2.84 -9.94 7.00
N ILE A 63 3.86 -9.64 6.19
CA ILE A 63 4.51 -10.64 5.32
C ILE A 63 5.13 -11.75 6.16
N ILE A 64 5.87 -11.42 7.23
CA ILE A 64 6.53 -12.40 8.08
C ILE A 64 5.50 -13.33 8.74
N ILE A 65 4.46 -12.74 9.34
CA ILE A 65 3.41 -13.50 10.04
C ILE A 65 2.55 -14.28 9.03
N GLY A 66 2.16 -13.67 7.91
CA GLY A 66 1.40 -14.35 6.88
C GLY A 66 2.17 -15.55 6.30
N THR A 67 3.49 -15.39 6.10
CA THR A 67 4.36 -16.48 5.63
C THR A 67 4.45 -17.62 6.65
N SER A 68 4.53 -17.33 7.95
CA SER A 68 4.58 -18.36 8.98
C SER A 68 3.27 -19.16 9.06
N VAL A 69 2.12 -18.50 8.88
CA VAL A 69 0.80 -19.16 8.86
C VAL A 69 0.65 -20.13 7.68
N VAL A 70 1.28 -19.85 6.54
CA VAL A 70 1.25 -20.73 5.35
C VAL A 70 2.23 -21.91 5.45
N GLY A 71 3.04 -21.98 6.52
CA GLY A 71 4.04 -23.04 6.71
C GLY A 71 5.47 -22.65 6.30
N GLY A 72 5.73 -21.36 6.11
CA GLY A 72 7.06 -20.81 5.85
C GLY A 72 7.29 -20.34 4.42
N GLY A 73 8.45 -19.72 4.18
CA GLY A 73 8.79 -19.09 2.89
C GLY A 73 8.91 -20.08 1.73
N SER A 74 9.36 -21.30 1.99
CA SER A 74 9.44 -22.37 0.98
C SER A 74 8.06 -22.79 0.48
N ALA A 75 7.10 -22.98 1.41
CA ALA A 75 5.72 -23.32 1.07
C ALA A 75 5.06 -22.21 0.25
N VAL A 76 5.23 -20.95 0.66
CA VAL A 76 4.74 -19.78 -0.09
C VAL A 76 5.33 -19.76 -1.50
N TRP A 77 6.63 -19.97 -1.66
CA TRP A 77 7.30 -19.98 -2.96
C TRP A 77 6.77 -21.09 -3.88
N GLU A 78 6.58 -22.30 -3.36
CA GLU A 78 6.06 -23.43 -4.13
C GLU A 78 4.62 -23.19 -4.60
N ILE A 79 3.75 -22.66 -3.72
CA ILE A 79 2.36 -22.33 -4.06
C ILE A 79 2.31 -21.25 -5.15
N ILE A 80 3.14 -20.22 -5.04
CA ILE A 80 3.21 -19.13 -6.02
C ILE A 80 3.68 -19.65 -7.38
N LYS A 81 4.70 -20.51 -7.39
CA LYS A 81 5.23 -21.12 -8.62
C LYS A 81 4.19 -22.01 -9.30
N ASN A 82 3.48 -22.85 -8.53
CA ASN A 82 2.42 -23.72 -9.05
C ASN A 82 1.19 -22.93 -9.52
N GLY A 83 0.94 -21.77 -8.92
CA GLY A 83 -0.16 -20.87 -9.29
C GLY A 83 0.12 -19.97 -10.49
N ASP A 84 1.28 -20.11 -11.14
CA ASP A 84 1.75 -19.30 -12.27
C ASP A 84 1.60 -17.78 -12.04
N ARG A 85 1.84 -17.33 -10.81
CA ARG A 85 1.75 -15.91 -10.43
C ARG A 85 3.03 -15.12 -10.70
N LEU A 86 4.08 -15.81 -11.12
CA LEU A 86 5.38 -15.24 -11.48
C LEU A 86 5.51 -15.21 -13.01
N SER A 87 4.62 -14.47 -13.67
CA SER A 87 4.59 -14.29 -15.12
C SER A 87 5.70 -13.33 -15.59
N PHE A 88 6.96 -13.71 -15.38
CA PHE A 88 8.13 -12.91 -15.80
C PHE A 88 8.25 -12.79 -17.33
N PHE A 89 7.70 -13.74 -18.08
CA PHE A 89 7.86 -13.82 -19.54
C PHE A 89 6.78 -13.05 -20.32
N ASP A 90 5.53 -13.05 -19.87
CA ASP A 90 4.46 -12.20 -20.46
C ASP A 90 4.74 -10.71 -20.29
N PHE A 91 5.60 -10.36 -19.33
CA PHE A 91 6.04 -9.00 -19.06
C PHE A 91 6.70 -8.35 -20.29
N PHE A 92 7.42 -9.09 -21.13
CA PHE A 92 8.15 -8.53 -22.28
C PHE A 92 7.30 -8.37 -23.54
N ASN A 93 6.04 -8.80 -23.53
CA ASN A 93 5.18 -8.74 -24.70
C ASN A 93 4.90 -7.27 -25.11
N PRO A 94 5.19 -6.87 -26.36
CA PRO A 94 4.96 -5.50 -26.83
C PRO A 94 3.50 -5.19 -27.21
N ASP A 95 2.56 -6.13 -27.03
CA ASP A 95 1.15 -5.92 -27.38
C ASP A 95 0.51 -4.79 -26.53
N PRO A 96 0.08 -3.67 -27.15
CA PRO A 96 -0.56 -2.56 -26.45
C PRO A 96 -1.97 -2.87 -25.92
N ARG A 97 -2.58 -3.99 -26.33
CA ARG A 97 -3.89 -4.44 -25.82
C ARG A 97 -3.78 -5.19 -24.49
N SER A 98 -2.58 -5.66 -24.15
CA SER A 98 -2.33 -6.34 -22.88
C SER A 98 -2.31 -5.32 -21.73
N ARG A 99 -3.08 -5.59 -20.67
CA ARG A 99 -3.40 -4.62 -19.62
C ARG A 99 -2.17 -4.09 -18.88
N ASN A 100 -1.16 -4.93 -18.64
CA ASN A 100 0.07 -4.56 -17.95
C ASN A 100 1.27 -5.28 -18.60
N THR A 101 1.93 -4.60 -19.54
CA THR A 101 3.21 -5.04 -20.13
C THR A 101 4.35 -4.23 -19.52
N LEU A 102 5.59 -4.71 -19.63
CA LEU A 102 6.78 -3.94 -19.24
C LEU A 102 6.79 -2.56 -19.93
N TRP A 103 6.46 -2.54 -21.22
CA TRP A 103 6.47 -1.32 -22.03
C TRP A 103 5.40 -0.32 -21.60
N SER A 104 4.15 -0.78 -21.45
CA SER A 104 3.06 0.09 -20.95
C SER A 104 3.32 0.56 -19.52
N SER A 105 3.95 -0.28 -18.68
CA SER A 105 4.31 0.06 -17.29
C SER A 105 5.45 1.08 -17.22
N ILE A 106 6.50 0.94 -18.03
CA ILE A 106 7.60 1.91 -18.10
C ILE A 106 7.08 3.24 -18.63
N ILE A 107 6.40 3.24 -19.77
CA ILE A 107 5.96 4.47 -20.42
C ILE A 107 4.89 5.16 -19.56
N GLY A 108 3.82 4.45 -19.22
CA GLY A 108 2.73 4.98 -18.38
C GLY A 108 3.20 5.36 -16.99
N GLY A 109 4.03 4.53 -16.36
CA GLY A 109 4.64 4.83 -15.07
C GLY A 109 5.47 6.11 -15.12
N SER A 110 6.31 6.28 -16.13
CA SER A 110 7.14 7.49 -16.30
C SER A 110 6.27 8.75 -16.37
N PHE A 111 5.19 8.75 -17.16
CA PHE A 111 4.27 9.88 -17.23
C PHE A 111 3.57 10.15 -15.89
N ILE A 112 3.12 9.10 -15.18
CA ILE A 112 2.49 9.25 -13.86
C ILE A 112 3.46 9.87 -12.86
N TRP A 113 4.72 9.43 -12.84
CA TRP A 113 5.74 9.96 -11.92
C TRP A 113 6.10 11.41 -12.24
N ILE A 114 6.26 11.76 -13.52
CA ILE A 114 6.53 13.13 -13.95
C ILE A 114 5.36 14.05 -13.57
N ALA A 115 4.11 13.65 -13.88
CA ALA A 115 2.92 14.40 -13.48
C ALA A 115 2.84 14.56 -11.95
N GLY A 116 3.25 13.53 -11.20
CA GLY A 116 3.35 13.57 -9.75
C GLY A 116 4.29 14.65 -9.22
N LEU A 117 5.41 14.92 -9.92
CA LEU A 117 6.35 15.98 -9.56
C LEU A 117 5.82 17.38 -9.85
N CYS A 118 4.93 17.51 -10.84
CA CYS A 118 4.26 18.77 -11.16
C CYS A 118 3.13 19.12 -10.18
N ASN A 119 2.78 18.23 -9.24
CA ASN A 119 1.78 18.53 -8.24
C ASN A 119 2.26 19.60 -7.25
N GLN A 120 1.34 20.46 -6.83
CA GLN A 120 1.59 21.56 -5.91
C GLN A 120 2.34 21.13 -4.64
N SER A 121 1.97 19.99 -4.04
CA SER A 121 2.60 19.48 -2.83
C SER A 121 4.05 19.05 -3.04
N ALA A 122 4.37 18.46 -4.20
CA ALA A 122 5.72 18.03 -4.55
C ALA A 122 6.62 19.25 -4.84
N LEU A 123 6.13 20.20 -5.64
CA LEU A 123 6.84 21.45 -5.92
C LEU A 123 7.11 22.23 -4.64
N GLN A 124 6.12 22.35 -3.75
CA GLN A 124 6.27 23.07 -2.49
C GLN A 124 7.35 22.45 -1.58
N ARG A 125 7.46 21.10 -1.54
CA ARG A 125 8.51 20.40 -0.78
C ARG A 125 9.90 20.61 -1.38
N ILE A 126 10.01 20.58 -2.70
CA ILE A 126 11.27 20.82 -3.42
C ILE A 126 11.74 22.26 -3.21
N SER A 127 10.85 23.25 -3.34
CA SER A 127 11.17 24.67 -3.14
C SER A 127 11.49 25.04 -1.69
N ALA A 128 11.04 24.25 -0.71
CA ALA A 128 11.37 24.46 0.70
C ALA A 128 12.81 24.02 1.06
N MET A 129 13.54 23.36 0.14
CA MET A 129 14.90 22.89 0.41
C MET A 129 15.95 24.00 0.20
N ARG A 130 17.00 23.97 1.03
CA ARG A 130 18.07 24.99 1.02
C ARG A 130 18.95 24.99 -0.22
N SER A 131 19.11 23.86 -0.91
CA SER A 131 19.99 23.75 -2.08
C SER A 131 19.47 22.73 -3.09
N MET A 132 19.89 22.88 -4.34
CA MET A 132 19.56 21.95 -5.43
C MET A 132 20.16 20.56 -5.21
N GLU A 133 21.33 20.48 -4.54
CA GLU A 133 21.97 19.22 -4.19
C GLU A 133 21.14 18.44 -3.17
N ASN A 134 20.60 19.12 -2.15
CA ASN A 134 19.71 18.51 -1.17
C ASN A 134 18.42 18.02 -1.81
N ALA A 135 17.87 18.78 -2.77
CA ALA A 135 16.68 18.37 -3.53
C ALA A 135 16.92 17.10 -4.35
N ARG A 136 18.08 16.99 -5.02
CA ARG A 136 18.46 15.78 -5.77
C ARG A 136 18.67 14.58 -4.85
N GLY A 137 19.36 14.76 -3.73
CA GLY A 137 19.57 13.70 -2.73
C GLY A 137 18.24 13.19 -2.15
N ALA A 138 17.36 14.11 -1.74
CA ALA A 138 16.03 13.76 -1.24
C ALA A 138 15.18 13.02 -2.28
N PHE A 139 15.25 13.43 -3.55
CA PHE A 139 14.55 12.74 -4.65
C PHE A 139 15.06 11.30 -4.86
N LEU A 140 16.39 11.08 -4.81
CA LEU A 140 16.98 9.74 -4.93
C LEU A 140 16.59 8.83 -3.76
N ILE A 141 16.65 9.35 -2.53
CA ILE A 141 16.22 8.62 -1.33
C ILE A 141 14.74 8.25 -1.44
N ASN A 142 13.88 9.20 -1.80
CA ASN A 142 12.45 8.97 -1.99
C ASN A 142 12.18 7.91 -3.07
N SER A 143 12.92 7.95 -4.20
CA SER A 143 12.80 6.95 -5.26
C SER A 143 13.16 5.54 -4.77
N GLY A 144 14.24 5.40 -4.00
CA GLY A 144 14.63 4.13 -3.39
C GLY A 144 13.60 3.59 -2.40
N LEU A 145 13.04 4.46 -1.55
CA LEU A 145 12.01 4.10 -0.58
C LEU A 145 10.70 3.67 -1.25
N ILE A 146 10.30 4.33 -2.34
CA ILE A 146 9.13 3.95 -3.12
C ILE A 146 9.34 2.58 -3.77
N LEU A 147 10.51 2.31 -4.34
CA LEU A 147 10.83 1.00 -4.89
C LEU A 147 10.75 -0.08 -3.81
N LEU A 148 11.32 0.17 -2.63
CA LEU A 148 11.23 -0.74 -1.49
C LEU A 148 9.77 -1.00 -1.09
N LEU A 149 8.95 0.05 -1.00
CA LEU A 149 7.54 -0.06 -0.67
C LEU A 149 6.77 -0.89 -1.72
N CYS A 150 7.06 -0.70 -3.01
CA CYS A 150 6.49 -1.51 -4.08
C CYS A 150 6.84 -2.99 -3.90
N PHE A 151 8.09 -3.33 -3.57
CA PHE A 151 8.48 -4.71 -3.28
C PHE A 151 7.71 -5.29 -2.10
N VAL A 152 7.56 -4.53 -1.01
CA VAL A 152 6.78 -4.95 0.17
C VAL A 152 5.32 -5.19 -0.20
N ILE A 153 4.66 -4.28 -0.91
CA ILE A 153 3.24 -4.42 -1.27
C ILE A 153 3.01 -5.61 -2.21
N ASN A 154 3.90 -5.83 -3.19
CA ASN A 154 3.81 -6.99 -4.07
C ASN A 154 4.04 -8.30 -3.29
N GLY A 155 5.04 -8.33 -2.40
CA GLY A 155 5.28 -9.46 -1.51
C GLY A 155 4.09 -9.78 -0.61
N PHE A 156 3.47 -8.75 -0.04
CA PHE A 156 2.22 -8.89 0.72
C PHE A 156 1.11 -9.52 -0.12
N GLY A 157 0.88 -9.03 -1.34
CA GLY A 157 -0.12 -9.61 -2.25
C GLY A 157 0.12 -11.09 -2.58
N LEU A 158 1.39 -11.47 -2.76
CA LEU A 158 1.79 -12.86 -2.98
C LEU A 158 1.52 -13.75 -1.77
N VAL A 159 1.80 -13.28 -0.56
CA VAL A 159 1.50 -14.01 0.68
C VAL A 159 0.00 -14.19 0.88
N VAL A 160 -0.80 -13.15 0.61
CA VAL A 160 -2.26 -13.24 0.67
C VAL A 160 -2.78 -14.28 -0.32
N TYR A 161 -2.27 -14.27 -1.55
CA TYR A 161 -2.61 -15.29 -2.54
C TYR A 161 -2.23 -16.70 -2.06
N ALA A 162 -1.00 -16.88 -1.56
CA ALA A 162 -0.51 -18.17 -1.08
C ALA A 162 -1.37 -18.70 0.07
N TYR A 163 -1.82 -17.84 0.97
CA TYR A 163 -2.72 -18.22 2.06
C TYR A 163 -4.06 -18.76 1.55
N PHE A 164 -4.74 -18.02 0.66
CA PHE A 164 -6.04 -18.46 0.13
C PHE A 164 -5.93 -19.73 -0.73
N ALA A 165 -4.82 -19.88 -1.46
CA ALA A 165 -4.51 -21.11 -2.18
C ALA A 165 -4.23 -22.28 -1.24
N TYR A 166 -3.52 -22.06 -0.13
CA TYR A 166 -3.22 -23.08 0.88
C TYR A 166 -4.49 -23.61 1.56
N ILE A 167 -5.40 -22.72 1.98
CA ILE A 167 -6.68 -23.12 2.59
C ILE A 167 -7.73 -23.59 1.55
N ARG A 168 -7.41 -23.52 0.25
CA ARG A 168 -8.29 -23.85 -0.88
C ARG A 168 -9.66 -23.18 -0.81
N CYS A 169 -9.70 -21.96 -0.31
CA CYS A 169 -10.92 -21.17 -0.15
C CYS A 169 -10.71 -19.82 -0.83
N ASP A 170 -11.46 -19.58 -1.90
CA ASP A 170 -11.47 -18.27 -2.56
C ASP A 170 -12.52 -17.39 -1.84
N PRO A 171 -12.09 -16.30 -1.17
CA PRO A 171 -12.99 -15.46 -0.39
C PRO A 171 -14.09 -14.81 -1.25
N SER A 172 -13.83 -14.59 -2.54
CA SER A 172 -14.81 -14.02 -3.47
C SER A 172 -15.91 -15.03 -3.80
N LYS A 173 -15.53 -16.27 -4.11
CA LYS A 173 -16.48 -17.36 -4.39
C LYS A 173 -17.27 -17.80 -3.15
N ALA A 174 -16.65 -17.67 -1.97
CA ALA A 174 -17.30 -17.96 -0.71
C ALA A 174 -18.29 -16.87 -0.26
N GLY A 175 -18.44 -15.77 -1.01
CA GLY A 175 -19.34 -14.67 -0.66
C GLY A 175 -18.90 -13.86 0.57
N LEU A 176 -17.62 -13.99 0.97
CA LEU A 176 -17.05 -13.30 2.13
C LEU A 176 -16.59 -11.88 1.79
N ILE A 177 -16.31 -11.62 0.51
CA ILE A 177 -15.96 -10.30 -0.03
C ILE A 177 -16.81 -10.00 -1.27
N PHE A 178 -17.23 -8.75 -1.40
CA PHE A 178 -17.99 -8.28 -2.57
C PHE A 178 -17.13 -7.45 -3.52
N ASN A 179 -15.97 -7.00 -3.05
CA ASN A 179 -15.04 -6.17 -3.82
C ASN A 179 -13.60 -6.68 -3.65
N ALA A 180 -12.83 -6.73 -4.74
CA ALA A 180 -11.44 -7.14 -4.73
C ALA A 180 -10.56 -6.29 -3.78
N ASN A 181 -10.93 -5.02 -3.56
CA ASN A 181 -10.22 -4.13 -2.63
C ASN A 181 -10.36 -4.56 -1.16
N GLN A 182 -11.30 -5.45 -0.84
CA GLN A 182 -11.52 -5.96 0.52
C GLN A 182 -10.64 -7.17 0.85
N ILE A 183 -9.93 -7.75 -0.12
CA ILE A 183 -9.10 -8.96 0.09
C ILE A 183 -8.02 -8.71 1.16
N SER A 184 -7.30 -7.60 1.05
CA SER A 184 -6.22 -7.24 1.98
C SER A 184 -6.71 -7.04 3.42
N PRO A 185 -7.71 -6.18 3.70
CA PRO A 185 -8.21 -6.01 5.06
C PRO A 185 -8.86 -7.30 5.59
N TYR A 186 -9.57 -8.07 4.74
CA TYR A 186 -10.18 -9.33 5.16
C TYR A 186 -9.13 -10.36 5.60
N PHE A 187 -8.02 -10.49 4.86
CA PHE A 187 -6.90 -11.35 5.23
C PHE A 187 -6.34 -10.97 6.61
N VAL A 188 -6.00 -9.70 6.83
CA VAL A 188 -5.41 -9.27 8.11
C VAL A 188 -6.38 -9.49 9.27
N MET A 189 -7.65 -9.10 9.09
CA MET A 189 -8.64 -9.15 10.18
C MET A 189 -9.13 -10.58 10.48
N SER A 190 -9.13 -11.48 9.50
CA SER A 190 -9.64 -12.84 9.66
C SER A 190 -8.54 -13.87 9.83
N ALA A 191 -7.54 -13.88 8.94
CA ALA A 191 -6.47 -14.88 8.96
C ALA A 191 -5.47 -14.65 10.09
N LEU A 192 -5.22 -13.37 10.44
CA LEU A 192 -4.24 -13.00 11.45
C LEU A 192 -4.88 -12.60 12.79
N LYS A 193 -6.16 -12.91 13.00
CA LYS A 193 -6.94 -12.56 14.20
C LYS A 193 -6.28 -13.00 15.52
N TYR A 194 -5.53 -14.10 15.49
CA TYR A 194 -4.86 -14.65 16.67
C TYR A 194 -3.63 -13.84 17.12
N TYR A 195 -3.16 -12.89 16.32
CA TYR A 195 -2.05 -12.00 16.67
C TYR A 195 -2.61 -10.66 17.19
N PRO A 196 -2.59 -10.41 18.52
CA PRO A 196 -3.14 -9.18 19.07
C PRO A 196 -2.37 -7.97 18.55
N GLY A 197 -3.10 -6.93 18.13
CA GLY A 197 -2.54 -5.67 17.64
C GLY A 197 -2.26 -5.61 16.14
N ILE A 198 -2.30 -6.72 15.39
CA ILE A 198 -1.96 -6.72 13.96
C ILE A 198 -2.95 -5.93 13.09
N GLY A 199 -4.24 -5.98 13.44
CA GLY A 199 -5.26 -5.17 12.78
C GLY A 199 -5.04 -3.68 13.02
N GLY A 200 -4.58 -3.29 14.21
CA GLY A 200 -4.21 -1.91 14.51
C GLY A 200 -3.00 -1.45 13.72
N VAL A 201 -1.96 -2.29 13.63
CA VAL A 201 -0.75 -2.00 12.84
C VAL A 201 -1.02 -1.89 11.34
N TYR A 202 -2.03 -2.59 10.82
CA TYR A 202 -2.45 -2.47 9.42
C TYR A 202 -3.29 -1.22 9.13
N VAL A 203 -4.10 -0.79 10.11
CA VAL A 203 -4.97 0.40 9.97
C VAL A 203 -4.21 1.71 10.24
N ALA A 204 -3.16 1.67 11.07
CA ALA A 204 -2.30 2.81 11.42
C ALA A 204 -1.44 3.28 10.24
#